data_AF-A0A397CDV7-F1
#
_entry.id   AF-A0A397CDV7-F1
#
_cell.length_a   1.000
_cell.length_b   1.000
_cell.length_c   1.000
_cell.angle_alpha   90.00
_cell.angle_beta   90.00
_cell.angle_gamma   90.00
#
_symmetry.space_group_name_H-M   'P 1'
#
loop_
_entity.id
_entity.type
_entity.pdbx_description
1 polymer ?
#
loop_
_entity_poly.entity_id
_entity_poly.type
_entity_poly.pdbx_seq_one_letter_code
_entity_poly.pdbx_strand_id
1 'polypeptide(L)'
;MTMIKILADGFCVTVKQANALLKLFESTTCQAEKAAAAVALIPRISNSEHHTIDDENYMGCPGPIGGVFFEDKDNDGKIDVCGDITVLVGLTNLSQIEQGYVEQKLGKWIAFNPANPTGFYRLNMSNFVDRRIMFCLIEANAADRKFRVSNKLPDVSQFATNNGFRNARYNHKAIVFDSSWSLPRFGVLEFDFVVTRRPPHGAIPITDAAFEQFFKEFKAIPDMKLVGLRAISNRYYFTARHAQRLMEYFSPYEKMHNVVVRLEVFVILLGRIVDEVNFNDALSVLDSTSRKKLIDRVGIVQVFNPISPCGKYELNLAEHDQRYVASILLQLAHAQEGSLMEIALDGKDVPDILAIWASDADIPVVGTFKCKFMTTNRCHSIVQLQDNSIRRRISAALLFKPNELGN
;
A
#
# COMPACT_ATOMS: atom_id res chain seq x y z
N MET A 1 -0.80 33.26 13.26
CA MET A 1 -0.44 32.21 12.28
C MET A 1 0.94 31.55 12.51
N THR A 2 2.05 32.30 12.57
CA THR A 2 3.42 31.73 12.66
C THR A 2 3.62 30.76 13.83
N MET A 3 3.09 31.08 15.00
CA MET A 3 3.17 30.20 16.19
C MET A 3 2.44 28.86 15.99
N ILE A 4 1.31 28.86 15.27
CA ILE A 4 0.57 27.62 14.98
C ILE A 4 1.37 26.73 14.02
N LYS A 5 2.06 27.29 13.03
CA LYS A 5 2.95 26.50 12.17
C LYS A 5 4.07 25.85 12.97
N ILE A 6 4.73 26.60 13.86
CA ILE A 6 5.79 26.08 14.73
C ILE A 6 5.25 24.97 15.64
N LEU A 7 4.07 25.16 16.22
CA LEU A 7 3.42 24.15 17.06
C LEU A 7 3.07 22.89 16.25
N ALA A 8 2.41 23.06 15.11
CA ALA A 8 2.07 21.96 14.20
C ALA A 8 3.33 21.27 13.64
N ASP A 9 4.47 21.96 13.62
CA ASP A 9 5.72 21.36 13.19
C ASP A 9 6.29 20.36 14.18
N GLY A 10 6.13 20.62 15.49
CA GLY A 10 6.71 19.81 16.56
C GLY A 10 5.74 18.89 17.29
N PHE A 11 4.43 19.18 17.29
CA PHE A 11 3.48 18.55 18.22
C PHE A 11 2.24 18.02 17.51
N CYS A 12 1.67 16.93 18.04
CA CYS A 12 0.33 16.48 17.69
C CYS A 12 -0.70 17.19 18.59
N VAL A 13 -1.92 17.35 18.09
CA VAL A 13 -3.03 17.99 18.82
C VAL A 13 -4.26 17.09 18.78
N THR A 14 -5.14 17.23 19.75
CA THR A 14 -6.48 16.64 19.69
C THR A 14 -7.43 17.53 18.90
N VAL A 15 -8.55 16.99 18.43
CA VAL A 15 -9.65 17.76 17.82
C VAL A 15 -10.09 18.91 18.71
N LYS A 16 -10.17 18.68 20.03
CA LYS A 16 -10.53 19.71 21.03
C LYS A 16 -9.49 20.83 21.08
N GLN A 17 -8.21 20.50 21.10
CA GLN A 17 -7.11 21.48 21.09
C GLN A 17 -7.07 22.25 19.77
N ALA A 18 -7.25 21.58 18.63
CA ALA A 18 -7.30 22.23 17.32
C ALA A 18 -8.44 23.25 17.26
N ASN A 19 -9.65 22.88 17.70
CA ASN A 19 -10.77 23.81 17.80
C ASN A 19 -10.48 25.00 18.74
N ALA A 20 -9.85 24.76 19.89
CA ALA A 20 -9.47 25.84 20.81
C ALA A 20 -8.48 26.82 20.18
N LEU A 21 -7.50 26.33 19.40
CA LEU A 21 -6.54 27.16 18.68
C LEU A 21 -7.21 27.96 17.55
N LEU A 22 -8.16 27.36 16.82
CA LEU A 22 -8.89 28.04 15.75
C LEU A 22 -9.81 29.15 16.29
N LYS A 23 -10.35 29.01 17.50
CA LYS A 23 -11.16 30.06 18.15
C LYS A 23 -10.40 31.35 18.42
N LEU A 24 -9.06 31.32 18.50
CA LEU A 24 -8.24 32.52 18.71
C LEU A 24 -8.29 33.50 17.53
N PHE A 25 -8.81 33.08 16.37
CA PHE A 25 -9.01 33.94 15.20
C PHE A 25 -10.42 34.52 15.21
N GLU A 26 -10.64 35.55 16.03
CA GLU A 26 -11.95 36.16 16.27
C GLU A 26 -12.32 37.24 15.24
N SER A 27 -11.35 37.81 14.53
CA SER A 27 -11.59 38.87 13.52
C SER A 27 -12.06 38.31 12.18
N THR A 28 -13.05 38.97 11.56
CA THR A 28 -13.52 38.64 10.19
C THR A 28 -12.44 38.86 9.12
N THR A 29 -11.44 39.70 9.38
CA THR A 29 -10.28 39.87 8.49
C THR A 29 -9.26 38.73 8.57
N CYS A 30 -9.38 37.85 9.57
CA CYS A 30 -8.47 36.73 9.78
C CYS A 30 -8.92 35.42 9.12
N GLN A 31 -9.98 35.42 8.30
CA GLN A 31 -10.51 34.19 7.69
C GLN A 31 -9.45 33.37 6.95
N ALA A 32 -8.61 34.02 6.16
CA ALA A 32 -7.52 33.36 5.44
C ALA A 32 -6.45 32.79 6.40
N GLU A 33 -6.15 33.48 7.50
CA GLU A 33 -5.18 33.02 8.49
C GLU A 33 -5.72 31.84 9.31
N LYS A 34 -7.01 31.86 9.63
CA LYS A 34 -7.72 30.81 10.33
C LYS A 34 -7.81 29.54 9.49
N ALA A 35 -8.18 29.68 8.22
CA ALA A 35 -8.16 28.56 7.27
C ALA A 35 -6.74 28.01 7.11
N ALA A 36 -5.72 28.87 6.99
CA ALA A 36 -4.33 28.42 6.93
C ALA A 36 -3.88 27.71 8.23
N ALA A 37 -4.36 28.15 9.39
CA ALA A 37 -4.12 27.48 10.68
C ALA A 37 -4.76 26.09 10.70
N ALA A 38 -6.00 25.96 10.20
CA ALA A 38 -6.66 24.66 10.08
C ALA A 38 -5.89 23.71 9.16
N VAL A 39 -5.42 24.19 8.00
CA VAL A 39 -4.55 23.42 7.08
C VAL A 39 -3.28 22.92 7.78
N ALA A 40 -2.69 23.71 8.67
CA ALA A 40 -1.50 23.31 9.43
C ALA A 40 -1.82 22.28 10.52
N LEU A 41 -2.97 22.42 11.18
CA LEU A 41 -3.37 21.59 12.33
C LEU A 41 -3.95 20.24 11.93
N ILE A 42 -4.73 20.16 10.85
CA ILE A 42 -5.44 18.92 10.44
C ILE A 42 -4.50 17.72 10.32
N PRO A 43 -3.32 17.82 9.65
CA PRO A 43 -2.37 16.72 9.57
C PRO A 43 -1.73 16.30 10.92
N ARG A 44 -1.99 17.05 11.99
CA ARG A 44 -1.45 16.83 13.34
C ARG A 44 -2.51 16.37 14.32
N ILE A 45 -3.75 16.18 13.89
CA ILE A 45 -4.83 15.69 14.75
C ILE A 45 -4.60 14.21 15.04
N SER A 46 -4.37 13.85 16.30
CA SER A 46 -4.03 12.47 16.70
C SER A 46 -5.23 11.58 17.01
N ASN A 47 -6.41 12.16 17.25
CA ASN A 47 -7.61 11.44 17.67
C ASN A 47 -8.80 11.63 16.70
N SER A 48 -8.53 11.93 15.43
CA SER A 48 -9.59 11.91 14.42
C SER A 48 -9.95 10.46 14.11
N GLU A 49 -11.23 10.13 14.15
CA GLU A 49 -11.79 8.83 13.74
C GLU A 49 -11.46 8.43 12.28
N HIS A 50 -10.96 9.39 11.50
CA HIS A 50 -10.54 9.19 10.12
C HIS A 50 -9.21 8.49 9.92
N HIS A 51 -8.36 8.43 10.95
CA HIS A 51 -6.99 7.98 10.80
C HIS A 51 -6.49 7.17 12.01
N THR A 52 -7.40 6.55 12.78
CA THR A 52 -6.98 5.64 13.83
C THR A 52 -6.14 4.54 13.20
N ILE A 53 -4.85 4.56 13.57
CA ILE A 53 -3.83 3.56 13.25
C ILE A 53 -4.45 2.21 13.53
N ASP A 54 -4.27 1.25 12.61
CA ASP A 54 -4.56 -0.16 12.87
C ASP A 54 -3.86 -0.49 14.20
N ASP A 55 -4.65 -0.50 15.29
CA ASP A 55 -4.25 -1.14 16.52
C ASP A 55 -3.85 -2.55 16.10
N GLU A 56 -2.71 -3.06 16.56
CA GLU A 56 -2.25 -4.42 16.23
C GLU A 56 -3.31 -5.48 16.61
N ASN A 57 -4.32 -5.09 17.41
CA ASN A 57 -5.50 -5.87 17.78
C ASN A 57 -6.67 -5.81 16.78
N TYR A 58 -6.65 -4.95 15.77
CA TYR A 58 -7.76 -4.82 14.84
C TYR A 58 -7.79 -5.97 13.83
N MET A 59 -8.74 -6.89 14.03
CA MET A 59 -8.94 -8.05 13.16
C MET A 59 -9.90 -7.77 12.00
N GLY A 60 -10.41 -6.55 11.84
CA GLY A 60 -11.47 -6.25 10.85
C GLY A 60 -12.89 -6.36 11.40
N CYS A 61 -13.86 -6.06 10.54
CA CYS A 61 -15.28 -6.16 10.83
C CYS A 61 -15.99 -6.88 9.67
N PRO A 62 -16.86 -7.87 9.92
CA PRO A 62 -17.57 -8.62 8.87
C PRO A 62 -18.69 -7.82 8.18
N GLY A 63 -19.00 -6.63 8.68
CA GLY A 63 -20.07 -5.74 8.20
C GLY A 63 -19.75 -4.26 8.45
N PRO A 64 -20.68 -3.35 8.13
CA PRO A 64 -20.45 -1.92 8.30
C PRO A 64 -20.38 -1.52 9.77
N ILE A 65 -19.41 -0.67 10.11
CA ILE A 65 -19.35 -0.02 11.42
C ILE A 65 -20.41 1.09 11.44
N GLY A 66 -21.37 1.04 12.38
CA GLY A 66 -22.45 2.04 12.45
C GLY A 66 -23.57 1.84 11.41
N GLY A 67 -23.62 0.71 10.71
CA GLY A 67 -24.71 0.34 9.81
C GLY A 67 -24.54 0.77 8.34
N VAL A 68 -23.58 1.65 8.03
CA VAL A 68 -23.20 2.08 6.67
C VAL A 68 -21.69 1.98 6.46
N PHE A 69 -21.24 1.77 5.22
CA PHE A 69 -19.81 1.77 4.88
C PHE A 69 -19.31 3.16 4.55
N PHE A 70 -20.15 3.94 3.87
CA PHE A 70 -19.88 5.33 3.56
C PHE A 70 -21.04 6.20 4.07
N GLU A 71 -20.70 7.19 4.87
CA GLU A 71 -21.68 8.08 5.50
C GLU A 71 -22.06 9.24 4.57
N ASP A 72 -23.32 9.68 4.65
CA ASP A 72 -23.80 10.98 4.18
C ASP A 72 -23.83 11.89 5.41
N LYS A 73 -22.76 12.65 5.63
CA LYS A 73 -22.56 13.40 6.89
C LYS A 73 -23.37 14.69 6.91
N ASP A 74 -23.60 15.29 5.76
CA ASP A 74 -24.38 16.53 5.64
C ASP A 74 -25.88 16.30 5.34
N ASN A 75 -26.29 15.04 5.14
CA ASN A 75 -27.65 14.60 4.81
C ASN A 75 -28.16 15.20 3.49
N ASP A 76 -27.28 15.42 2.51
CA ASP A 76 -27.65 15.94 1.18
C ASP A 76 -28.17 14.85 0.21
N GLY A 77 -28.18 13.59 0.67
CA GLY A 77 -28.59 12.41 -0.08
C GLY A 77 -27.46 11.79 -0.91
N LYS A 78 -26.22 12.27 -0.78
CA LYS A 78 -25.03 11.72 -1.44
C LYS A 78 -24.04 11.17 -0.43
N ILE A 79 -23.27 10.18 -0.87
CA ILE A 79 -22.20 9.63 -0.05
C ILE A 79 -21.03 10.61 0.00
N ASP A 80 -20.66 11.00 1.22
CA ASP A 80 -19.49 11.79 1.52
C ASP A 80 -18.25 10.92 1.53
N VAL A 81 -17.72 10.72 0.32
CA VAL A 81 -16.47 9.97 0.06
C VAL A 81 -15.34 10.37 1.01
N CYS A 82 -15.25 11.67 1.30
CA CYS A 82 -14.22 12.27 2.11
C CYS A 82 -14.73 13.36 3.07
N GLY A 83 -16.05 13.60 3.10
CA GLY A 83 -16.70 14.74 3.75
C GLY A 83 -16.01 16.08 3.47
N ASP A 84 -16.55 17.14 4.02
CA ASP A 84 -15.68 18.28 4.31
C ASP A 84 -14.67 17.80 5.36
N ILE A 85 -13.37 17.76 4.99
CA ILE A 85 -12.27 17.32 5.85
C ILE A 85 -12.34 17.97 7.24
N THR A 86 -12.86 19.19 7.33
CA THR A 86 -13.05 19.92 8.58
C THR A 86 -14.15 19.30 9.45
N VAL A 87 -15.31 18.97 8.89
CA VAL A 87 -16.41 18.27 9.58
C VAL A 87 -15.94 16.89 10.05
N LEU A 88 -15.19 16.23 9.17
CA LEU A 88 -14.76 14.86 9.33
C LEU A 88 -13.64 14.67 10.35
N VAL A 89 -12.78 15.67 10.53
CA VAL A 89 -11.85 15.74 11.66
C VAL A 89 -12.46 16.44 12.89
N GLY A 90 -13.75 16.78 12.87
CA GLY A 90 -14.49 17.36 14.00
C GLY A 90 -14.18 18.83 14.31
N LEU A 91 -13.71 19.59 13.33
CA LEU A 91 -13.54 21.04 13.44
C LEU A 91 -14.89 21.75 13.22
N THR A 92 -15.30 22.54 14.19
CA THR A 92 -16.64 23.18 14.23
C THR A 92 -16.61 24.69 14.12
N ASN A 93 -15.42 25.28 14.02
CA ASN A 93 -15.21 26.73 14.09
C ASN A 93 -14.75 27.31 12.74
N LEU A 94 -15.18 26.76 11.60
CA LEU A 94 -14.86 27.25 10.27
C LEU A 94 -16.14 27.59 9.51
N SER A 95 -16.15 28.72 8.83
CA SER A 95 -17.19 29.10 7.87
C SER A 95 -17.03 28.33 6.56
N GLN A 96 -18.09 28.29 5.74
CA GLN A 96 -18.08 27.60 4.44
C GLN A 96 -16.95 28.05 3.49
N ILE A 97 -16.59 29.33 3.52
CA ILE A 97 -15.48 29.87 2.73
C ILE A 97 -14.13 29.34 3.23
N GLU A 98 -13.96 29.28 4.55
CA GLU A 98 -12.73 28.76 5.17
C GLU A 98 -12.58 27.25 4.93
N GLN A 99 -13.69 26.51 4.96
CA GLN A 99 -13.76 25.09 4.63
C GLN A 99 -13.29 24.83 3.19
N GLY A 100 -13.85 25.55 2.21
CA GLY A 100 -13.42 25.43 0.81
C GLY A 100 -11.93 25.76 0.59
N TYR A 101 -11.39 26.73 1.34
CA TYR A 101 -9.94 27.01 1.31
C TYR A 101 -9.12 25.85 1.87
N VAL A 102 -9.56 25.26 2.99
CA VAL A 102 -8.89 24.11 3.62
C VAL A 102 -8.87 22.92 2.67
N GLU A 103 -10.00 22.58 2.06
CA GLU A 103 -10.11 21.49 1.08
C GLU A 103 -9.17 21.68 -0.10
N GLN A 104 -9.14 22.88 -0.68
CA GLN A 104 -8.24 23.20 -1.79
C GLN A 104 -6.76 22.98 -1.43
N LYS A 105 -6.37 23.31 -0.19
CA LYS A 105 -4.98 23.16 0.28
C LYS A 105 -4.65 21.74 0.73
N LEU A 106 -5.64 21.01 1.27
CA LEU A 106 -5.49 19.66 1.80
C LEU A 106 -5.84 18.55 0.81
N GLY A 107 -6.23 18.83 -0.42
CA GLY A 107 -6.74 17.81 -1.37
C GLY A 107 -5.91 16.50 -1.45
N LYS A 108 -4.58 16.58 -1.35
CA LYS A 108 -3.72 15.37 -1.28
C LYS A 108 -3.75 14.66 0.06
N TRP A 109 -3.87 15.40 1.17
CA TRP A 109 -4.09 14.83 2.50
C TRP A 109 -5.40 14.06 2.57
N ILE A 110 -6.46 14.59 1.94
CA ILE A 110 -7.76 13.94 1.86
C ILE A 110 -7.65 12.57 1.15
N ALA A 111 -6.83 12.49 0.10
CA ALA A 111 -6.55 11.24 -0.61
C ALA A 111 -5.51 10.33 0.08
N PHE A 112 -4.94 10.74 1.20
CA PHE A 112 -3.92 10.00 1.91
C PHE A 112 -4.51 9.25 3.11
N ASN A 113 -4.25 7.96 3.20
CA ASN A 113 -4.54 7.16 4.39
C ASN A 113 -3.22 6.76 5.06
N PRO A 114 -2.86 7.32 6.23
CA PRO A 114 -1.63 6.97 6.93
C PRO A 114 -1.63 5.54 7.46
N ALA A 115 -2.80 4.94 7.70
CA ALA A 115 -2.92 3.55 8.14
C ALA A 115 -2.89 2.55 6.97
N ASN A 116 -3.15 3.00 5.74
CA ASN A 116 -2.95 2.20 4.53
C ASN A 116 -2.25 3.01 3.42
N PRO A 117 -0.94 3.29 3.58
CA PRO A 117 -0.22 4.23 2.72
C PRO A 117 0.41 3.59 1.47
N THR A 118 0.17 2.32 1.17
CA THR A 118 0.73 1.70 -0.05
C THR A 118 0.20 2.39 -1.30
N GLY A 119 1.04 2.90 -2.19
CA GLY A 119 0.59 3.69 -3.35
C GLY A 119 1.69 4.45 -4.09
N PHE A 120 1.30 5.13 -5.17
CA PHE A 120 2.21 6.05 -5.89
C PHE A 120 2.08 7.47 -5.33
N TYR A 121 3.21 8.13 -5.15
CA TYR A 121 3.30 9.47 -4.60
C TYR A 121 4.12 10.38 -5.50
N ARG A 122 3.56 11.57 -5.78
CA ARG A 122 4.26 12.70 -6.40
C ARG A 122 4.15 13.92 -5.50
N LEU A 123 5.20 14.18 -4.74
CA LEU A 123 5.23 15.12 -3.64
C LEU A 123 6.16 16.30 -3.97
N ASN A 124 5.63 17.52 -3.95
CA ASN A 124 6.38 18.75 -4.05
C ASN A 124 6.90 19.13 -2.66
N MET A 125 8.22 19.05 -2.46
CA MET A 125 8.85 19.28 -1.16
C MET A 125 8.78 20.71 -0.66
N SER A 126 8.37 21.66 -1.51
CA SER A 126 8.05 23.04 -1.11
C SER A 126 6.62 23.17 -0.53
N ASN A 127 5.74 22.19 -0.78
CA ASN A 127 4.39 22.17 -0.24
C ASN A 127 4.38 21.50 1.15
N PHE A 128 3.83 22.19 2.15
CA PHE A 128 3.80 21.70 3.52
C PHE A 128 3.03 20.38 3.68
N VAL A 129 1.88 20.22 3.00
CA VAL A 129 1.06 19.00 3.07
C VAL A 129 1.82 17.82 2.46
N ASP A 130 2.47 18.03 1.32
CA ASP A 130 3.31 17.01 0.68
C ASP A 130 4.48 16.58 1.58
N ARG A 131 5.10 17.53 2.29
CA ARG A 131 6.12 17.20 3.31
C ARG A 131 5.53 16.39 4.46
N ARG A 132 4.31 16.70 4.91
CA ARG A 132 3.63 15.95 5.98
C ARG A 132 3.33 14.51 5.56
N ILE A 133 2.82 14.31 4.35
CA ILE A 133 2.65 12.97 3.76
C ILE A 133 3.99 12.24 3.76
N MET A 134 5.07 12.87 3.31
CA MET A 134 6.40 12.26 3.32
C MET A 134 6.87 11.85 4.73
N PHE A 135 6.63 12.68 5.75
CA PHE A 135 6.95 12.30 7.13
C PHE A 135 6.16 11.09 7.61
N CYS A 136 4.85 11.02 7.34
CA CYS A 136 4.04 9.85 7.66
C CYS A 136 4.56 8.58 6.95
N LEU A 137 5.02 8.70 5.71
CA LEU A 137 5.60 7.57 4.96
C LEU A 137 6.95 7.13 5.55
N ILE A 138 7.79 8.06 6.03
CA ILE A 138 9.04 7.73 6.74
C ILE A 138 8.74 6.99 8.04
N GLU A 139 7.73 7.43 8.80
CA GLU A 139 7.29 6.78 10.04
C GLU A 139 6.74 5.38 9.76
N ALA A 140 5.87 5.23 8.76
CA ALA A 140 5.35 3.94 8.32
C ALA A 140 6.48 2.99 7.87
N ASN A 141 7.46 3.49 7.13
CA ASN A 141 8.64 2.73 6.71
C ASN A 141 9.46 2.24 7.91
N ALA A 142 9.68 3.11 8.89
CA ALA A 142 10.42 2.76 10.09
C ALA A 142 9.69 1.68 10.92
N ALA A 143 8.36 1.77 11.02
CA ALA A 143 7.52 0.79 11.69
C ALA A 143 7.53 -0.57 10.96
N ASP A 144 7.36 -0.58 9.63
CA ASP A 144 7.41 -1.81 8.82
C ASP A 144 8.79 -2.46 8.91
N ARG A 145 9.87 -1.69 8.79
CA ARG A 145 11.24 -2.19 8.93
C ARG A 145 11.49 -2.82 10.32
N LYS A 146 11.03 -2.16 11.39
CA LYS A 146 11.13 -2.68 12.75
C LYS A 146 10.37 -4.01 12.88
N PHE A 147 9.16 -4.09 12.35
CA PHE A 147 8.34 -5.29 12.34
C PHE A 147 9.01 -6.46 11.60
N ARG A 148 9.59 -6.21 10.42
CA ARG A 148 10.31 -7.25 9.66
C ARG A 148 11.51 -7.78 10.43
N VAL A 149 12.30 -6.89 11.02
CA VAL A 149 13.47 -7.25 11.82
C VAL A 149 13.09 -8.04 13.07
N SER A 150 12.05 -7.61 13.80
CA SER A 150 11.60 -8.32 15.02
C SER A 150 11.10 -9.73 14.71
N ASN A 151 10.51 -9.95 13.53
CA ASN A 151 10.02 -11.24 13.08
C ASN A 151 11.03 -12.03 12.23
N LYS A 152 12.28 -11.56 12.11
CA LYS A 152 13.35 -12.21 11.34
C LYS A 152 12.95 -12.52 9.89
N LEU A 153 12.18 -11.64 9.27
CA LEU A 153 11.71 -11.80 7.89
C LEU A 153 12.81 -11.41 6.90
N PRO A 154 12.86 -12.04 5.71
CA PRO A 154 13.85 -11.72 4.67
C PRO A 154 13.69 -10.29 4.16
N ASP A 155 14.73 -9.69 3.58
CA ASP A 155 14.57 -8.41 2.89
C ASP A 155 13.83 -8.62 1.56
N VAL A 156 12.78 -7.83 1.31
CA VAL A 156 11.96 -7.88 0.10
C VAL A 156 11.91 -6.53 -0.64
N SER A 157 12.78 -5.61 -0.23
CA SER A 157 12.94 -4.29 -0.84
C SER A 157 13.70 -4.37 -2.15
N GLN A 158 13.48 -3.35 -2.98
CA GLN A 158 14.06 -3.20 -4.31
C GLN A 158 15.60 -3.21 -4.30
N PHE A 159 16.22 -2.62 -3.27
CA PHE A 159 17.66 -2.37 -3.20
C PHE A 159 18.34 -2.99 -1.97
N ALA A 160 17.76 -4.02 -1.35
CA ALA A 160 18.32 -4.65 -0.13
C ALA A 160 18.53 -3.66 1.04
N THR A 161 17.59 -2.74 1.24
CA THR A 161 17.63 -1.70 2.28
C THR A 161 16.54 -1.88 3.35
N ASN A 162 15.71 -2.92 3.25
CA ASN A 162 14.46 -3.10 3.99
C ASN A 162 13.53 -1.85 3.98
N ASN A 163 13.60 -1.04 2.93
CA ASN A 163 12.73 0.12 2.75
C ASN A 163 11.56 -0.20 1.81
N GLY A 164 10.39 0.35 2.13
CA GLY A 164 9.18 0.28 1.30
C GLY A 164 9.17 1.26 0.12
N PHE A 165 10.15 2.16 0.02
CA PHE A 165 10.27 3.11 -1.09
C PHE A 165 10.86 2.44 -2.34
N ARG A 166 10.18 2.61 -3.47
CA ARG A 166 10.53 2.00 -4.76
C ARG A 166 10.41 3.01 -5.89
N ASN A 167 11.08 2.74 -7.01
CA ASN A 167 11.00 3.53 -8.24
C ASN A 167 11.26 5.03 -8.02
N ALA A 168 12.10 5.35 -7.04
CA ALA A 168 12.24 6.69 -6.52
C ALA A 168 13.00 7.61 -7.47
N ARG A 169 12.46 8.82 -7.65
CA ARG A 169 13.06 9.89 -8.44
C ARG A 169 12.99 11.22 -7.70
N TYR A 170 14.08 11.99 -7.77
CA TYR A 170 14.12 13.39 -7.36
C TYR A 170 14.37 14.27 -8.58
N ASN A 171 13.43 15.17 -8.88
CA ASN A 171 13.46 15.99 -10.10
C ASN A 171 13.76 15.14 -11.36
N HIS A 172 13.03 14.03 -11.49
CA HIS A 172 13.14 13.04 -12.57
C HIS A 172 14.43 12.21 -12.63
N LYS A 173 15.39 12.42 -11.73
CA LYS A 173 16.59 11.59 -11.62
C LYS A 173 16.37 10.45 -10.61
N ALA A 174 16.72 9.23 -10.99
CA ALA A 174 16.63 8.08 -10.09
C ALA A 174 17.46 8.28 -8.82
N ILE A 175 16.91 7.89 -7.68
CA ILE A 175 17.56 7.94 -6.36
C ILE A 175 17.24 6.67 -5.57
N VAL A 176 18.04 6.40 -4.54
CA VAL A 176 17.75 5.37 -3.53
C VAL A 176 17.61 6.08 -2.18
N PHE A 177 16.56 5.75 -1.44
CA PHE A 177 16.37 6.24 -0.08
C PHE A 177 17.24 5.40 0.87
N ASP A 178 18.54 5.69 0.91
CA ASP A 178 19.49 5.08 1.83
C ASP A 178 19.88 6.04 2.97
N SER A 179 20.84 5.63 3.81
CA SER A 179 21.31 6.45 4.94
C SER A 179 22.04 7.73 4.53
N SER A 180 22.46 7.86 3.26
CA SER A 180 23.09 9.07 2.74
C SER A 180 22.07 10.12 2.28
N TRP A 181 20.81 9.72 2.07
CA TRP A 181 19.79 10.59 1.53
C TRP A 181 19.12 11.44 2.62
N SER A 182 19.03 12.75 2.37
CA SER A 182 18.35 13.70 3.24
C SER A 182 17.11 14.30 2.57
N LEU A 183 16.03 14.48 3.34
CA LEU A 183 14.78 15.07 2.85
C LEU A 183 14.99 16.50 2.31
N PRO A 184 14.83 16.76 0.99
CA PRO A 184 15.07 18.09 0.44
C PRO A 184 14.00 19.10 0.86
N ARG A 185 14.34 20.40 0.78
CA ARG A 185 13.40 21.50 1.06
C ARG A 185 12.56 21.92 -0.15
N PHE A 186 13.00 21.56 -1.35
CA PHE A 186 12.39 21.96 -2.61
C PHE A 186 12.54 20.86 -3.66
N GLY A 187 11.79 20.97 -4.75
CA GLY A 187 11.77 19.98 -5.84
C GLY A 187 10.68 18.93 -5.66
N VAL A 188 10.63 17.98 -6.60
CA VAL A 188 9.59 16.95 -6.66
C VAL A 188 10.18 15.58 -6.40
N LEU A 189 9.59 14.85 -5.46
CA LEU A 189 9.82 13.43 -5.25
C LEU A 189 8.71 12.63 -5.90
N GLU A 190 9.09 11.59 -6.65
CA GLU A 190 8.18 10.63 -7.27
C GLU A 190 8.62 9.23 -6.86
N PHE A 191 7.73 8.42 -6.29
CA PHE A 191 8.07 7.06 -5.85
C PHE A 191 6.80 6.23 -5.64
N ASP A 192 6.94 4.92 -5.65
CA ASP A 192 5.97 4.00 -5.06
C ASP A 192 6.36 3.73 -3.61
N PHE A 193 5.37 3.66 -2.73
CA PHE A 193 5.55 3.24 -1.34
C PHE A 193 4.76 1.96 -1.12
N VAL A 194 5.38 0.98 -0.45
CA VAL A 194 4.78 -0.32 -0.19
C VAL A 194 5.03 -0.71 1.26
N VAL A 195 3.94 -0.83 2.03
CA VAL A 195 3.96 -1.53 3.31
C VAL A 195 3.93 -3.03 3.02
N THR A 196 4.87 -3.78 3.61
CA THR A 196 5.05 -5.21 3.32
C THR A 196 4.32 -6.13 4.29
N ARG A 197 3.73 -5.55 5.34
CA ARG A 197 2.88 -6.25 6.31
C ARG A 197 1.64 -6.85 5.64
N ARG A 198 1.37 -8.12 5.95
CA ARG A 198 0.15 -8.85 5.56
C ARG A 198 -0.96 -8.66 6.60
N PRO A 199 -2.23 -8.91 6.25
CA PRO A 199 -3.30 -9.00 7.24
C PRO A 199 -2.92 -9.94 8.40
N PRO A 200 -3.29 -9.62 9.65
CA PRO A 200 -3.05 -10.49 10.79
C PRO A 200 -3.74 -11.84 10.62
N HIS A 201 -3.21 -12.84 11.32
CA HIS A 201 -3.84 -14.15 11.41
C HIS A 201 -5.21 -14.00 12.05
N GLY A 202 -6.24 -14.60 11.44
CA GLY A 202 -7.62 -14.43 11.90
C GLY A 202 -8.27 -13.09 11.49
N ALA A 203 -7.64 -12.30 10.61
CA ALA A 203 -8.29 -11.16 9.98
C ALA A 203 -9.63 -11.58 9.34
N ILE A 204 -10.69 -10.87 9.70
CA ILE A 204 -12.08 -11.14 9.32
C ILE A 204 -12.41 -10.24 8.13
N PRO A 205 -12.56 -10.79 6.91
CA PRO A 205 -13.03 -10.02 5.78
C PRO A 205 -14.52 -9.68 5.93
N ILE A 206 -14.98 -8.65 5.24
CA ILE A 206 -16.41 -8.41 5.12
C ILE A 206 -17.10 -9.62 4.48
N THR A 207 -18.30 -9.96 4.95
CA THR A 207 -19.10 -11.05 4.38
C THR A 207 -19.54 -10.71 2.97
N ASP A 208 -19.93 -11.71 2.15
CA ASP A 208 -20.45 -11.44 0.81
C ASP A 208 -21.71 -10.56 0.82
N ALA A 209 -22.61 -10.76 1.79
CA ALA A 209 -23.80 -9.92 1.96
C ALA A 209 -23.41 -8.47 2.29
N ALA A 210 -22.45 -8.27 3.20
CA ALA A 210 -21.93 -6.95 3.51
C ALA A 210 -21.16 -6.33 2.34
N PHE A 211 -20.45 -7.14 1.54
CA PHE A 211 -19.80 -6.68 0.32
C PHE A 211 -20.83 -6.18 -0.71
N GLU A 212 -21.98 -6.81 -0.87
CA GLU A 212 -23.03 -6.28 -1.75
C GLU A 212 -23.54 -4.92 -1.29
N GLN A 213 -23.72 -4.72 0.02
CA GLN A 213 -24.08 -3.42 0.58
C GLN A 213 -22.97 -2.40 0.32
N PHE A 214 -21.73 -2.72 0.68
CA PHE A 214 -20.54 -1.90 0.42
C PHE A 214 -20.45 -1.52 -1.06
N PHE A 215 -20.64 -2.48 -1.97
CA PHE A 215 -20.49 -2.26 -3.39
C PHE A 215 -21.63 -1.44 -3.98
N LYS A 216 -22.85 -1.56 -3.44
CA LYS A 216 -23.97 -0.67 -3.76
C LYS A 216 -23.67 0.78 -3.36
N GLU A 217 -23.21 0.99 -2.13
CA GLU A 217 -22.82 2.32 -1.63
C GLU A 217 -21.63 2.88 -2.44
N PHE A 218 -20.60 2.08 -2.68
CA PHE A 218 -19.43 2.46 -3.49
C PHE A 218 -19.80 2.88 -4.92
N LYS A 219 -20.80 2.23 -5.54
CA LYS A 219 -21.29 2.61 -6.88
C LYS A 219 -22.04 3.94 -6.88
N ALA A 220 -22.72 4.26 -5.78
CA ALA A 220 -23.49 5.48 -5.62
C ALA A 220 -22.60 6.71 -5.35
N ILE A 221 -21.32 6.51 -5.03
CA ILE A 221 -20.33 7.57 -5.00
C ILE A 221 -20.27 8.24 -6.40
N PRO A 222 -20.50 9.56 -6.52
CA PRO A 222 -20.49 10.23 -7.82
C PRO A 222 -19.08 10.38 -8.38
N ASP A 223 -18.15 10.92 -7.59
CA ASP A 223 -16.76 11.21 -7.94
C ASP A 223 -15.77 10.68 -6.89
N MET A 224 -14.47 10.71 -7.16
CA MET A 224 -13.44 10.40 -6.16
C MET A 224 -13.50 8.98 -5.55
N LYS A 225 -14.07 8.00 -6.28
CA LYS A 225 -14.21 6.60 -5.81
C LYS A 225 -12.92 6.00 -5.24
N LEU A 226 -11.77 6.22 -5.89
CA LEU A 226 -10.48 5.75 -5.38
C LEU A 226 -10.08 6.40 -4.06
N VAL A 227 -10.41 7.68 -3.90
CA VAL A 227 -10.17 8.45 -2.67
C VAL A 227 -11.03 7.88 -1.55
N GLY A 228 -12.32 7.61 -1.82
CA GLY A 228 -13.23 6.97 -0.86
C GLY A 228 -12.79 5.58 -0.47
N LEU A 229 -12.45 4.75 -1.46
CA LEU A 229 -11.91 3.42 -1.21
C LEU A 229 -10.67 3.50 -0.32
N ARG A 230 -9.74 4.43 -0.61
CA ARG A 230 -8.54 4.63 0.19
C ARG A 230 -8.87 5.13 1.60
N ALA A 231 -9.81 6.05 1.75
CA ALA A 231 -10.18 6.64 3.04
C ALA A 231 -10.64 5.58 4.06
N ILE A 232 -11.39 4.56 3.64
CA ILE A 232 -11.89 3.50 4.52
C ILE A 232 -11.08 2.19 4.43
N SER A 233 -10.04 2.13 3.60
CA SER A 233 -9.32 0.89 3.33
C SER A 233 -8.65 0.27 4.57
N ASN A 234 -8.35 1.05 5.61
CA ASN A 234 -7.85 0.54 6.89
C ASN A 234 -8.96 -0.08 7.78
N ARG A 235 -10.24 0.18 7.50
CA ARG A 235 -11.36 -0.30 8.31
C ARG A 235 -11.80 -1.72 7.93
N TYR A 236 -11.56 -2.17 6.71
CA TYR A 236 -12.14 -3.44 6.25
C TYR A 236 -11.08 -4.31 5.60
N TYR A 237 -11.26 -5.61 5.75
CA TYR A 237 -10.52 -6.63 5.02
C TYR A 237 -11.42 -7.22 3.93
N PHE A 238 -10.81 -7.69 2.86
CA PHE A 238 -11.49 -8.17 1.66
C PHE A 238 -10.94 -9.53 1.27
N THR A 239 -11.70 -10.30 0.51
CA THR A 239 -11.18 -11.46 -0.22
C THR A 239 -10.61 -11.03 -1.57
N ALA A 240 -9.79 -11.87 -2.21
CA ALA A 240 -9.30 -11.66 -3.56
C ALA A 240 -10.47 -11.56 -4.56
N ARG A 241 -11.55 -12.30 -4.30
CA ARG A 241 -12.79 -12.22 -5.09
C ARG A 241 -13.48 -10.87 -4.95
N HIS A 242 -13.53 -10.30 -3.75
CA HIS A 242 -14.04 -8.93 -3.53
C HIS A 242 -13.20 -7.90 -4.27
N ALA A 243 -11.87 -8.00 -4.18
CA ALA A 243 -10.94 -7.13 -4.91
C ALA A 243 -11.13 -7.24 -6.43
N GLN A 244 -11.29 -8.46 -6.96
CA GLN A 244 -11.59 -8.70 -8.37
C GLN A 244 -12.83 -7.93 -8.83
N ARG A 245 -13.94 -8.05 -8.09
CA ARG A 245 -15.22 -7.40 -8.42
C ARG A 245 -15.12 -5.87 -8.36
N LEU A 246 -14.35 -5.33 -7.41
CA LEU A 246 -14.07 -3.89 -7.35
C LEU A 246 -13.25 -3.41 -8.54
N MET A 247 -12.26 -4.19 -8.97
CA MET A 247 -11.47 -3.87 -10.17
C MET A 247 -12.35 -3.93 -11.44
N GLU A 248 -13.20 -4.94 -11.58
CA GLU A 248 -14.08 -5.12 -12.74
C GLU A 248 -15.08 -3.99 -12.93
N TYR A 249 -15.45 -3.30 -11.85
CA TYR A 249 -16.33 -2.13 -11.90
C TYR A 249 -15.77 -1.00 -12.78
N PHE A 250 -14.45 -0.79 -12.74
CA PHE A 250 -13.80 0.23 -13.55
C PHE A 250 -13.58 -0.28 -14.98
N SER A 251 -13.65 0.63 -15.96
CA SER A 251 -13.42 0.25 -17.36
C SER A 251 -11.98 -0.28 -17.53
N PRO A 252 -11.75 -1.32 -18.36
CA PRO A 252 -10.41 -1.85 -18.61
C PRO A 252 -9.48 -0.82 -19.27
N TYR A 253 -10.05 0.25 -19.85
CA TYR A 253 -9.30 1.32 -20.51
C TYR A 253 -9.22 2.61 -19.68
N GLU A 254 -9.90 2.66 -18.54
CA GLU A 254 -9.88 3.83 -17.66
C GLU A 254 -8.49 3.99 -17.07
N LYS A 255 -7.88 5.17 -17.27
CA LYS A 255 -6.52 5.45 -16.87
C LYS A 255 -6.44 6.72 -16.03
N MET A 256 -5.63 6.65 -14.98
CA MET A 256 -5.18 7.78 -14.18
C MET A 256 -3.66 7.85 -14.30
N HIS A 257 -3.11 9.00 -14.72
CA HIS A 257 -1.66 9.18 -14.89
C HIS A 257 -0.95 8.05 -15.69
N ASN A 258 -1.55 7.59 -16.79
CA ASN A 258 -1.06 6.48 -17.65
C ASN A 258 -1.03 5.08 -17.00
N VAL A 259 -1.71 4.92 -15.87
CA VAL A 259 -1.92 3.64 -15.16
C VAL A 259 -3.40 3.31 -15.19
N VAL A 260 -3.75 2.04 -15.45
CA VAL A 260 -5.17 1.63 -15.45
C VAL A 260 -5.74 1.69 -14.04
N VAL A 261 -6.95 2.22 -13.88
CA VAL A 261 -7.57 2.43 -12.56
C VAL A 261 -7.71 1.12 -11.78
N ARG A 262 -8.00 0.01 -12.48
CA ARG A 262 -8.03 -1.35 -11.89
C ARG A 262 -6.76 -1.69 -11.11
N LEU A 263 -5.61 -1.23 -11.58
CA LEU A 263 -4.33 -1.46 -10.91
C LEU A 263 -4.26 -0.67 -9.60
N GLU A 264 -4.70 0.59 -9.57
CA GLU A 264 -4.75 1.39 -8.33
C GLU A 264 -5.67 0.77 -7.28
N VAL A 265 -6.81 0.20 -7.69
CA VAL A 265 -7.71 -0.53 -6.79
C VAL A 265 -6.96 -1.68 -6.11
N PHE A 266 -6.23 -2.49 -6.87
CA PHE A 266 -5.44 -3.58 -6.30
C PHE A 266 -4.33 -3.07 -5.37
N VAL A 267 -3.65 -1.97 -5.74
CA VAL A 267 -2.61 -1.37 -4.89
C VAL A 267 -3.17 -0.85 -3.56
N ILE A 268 -4.38 -0.25 -3.56
CA ILE A 268 -5.09 0.14 -2.33
C ILE A 268 -5.38 -1.10 -1.46
N LEU A 269 -5.81 -2.19 -2.08
CA LEU A 269 -6.28 -3.38 -1.37
C LEU A 269 -5.18 -4.40 -1.06
N LEU A 270 -3.94 -4.23 -1.55
CA LEU A 270 -2.86 -5.22 -1.45
C LEU A 270 -2.65 -5.74 -0.02
N GLY A 271 -2.55 -4.83 0.95
CA GLY A 271 -2.38 -5.17 2.37
C GLY A 271 -3.69 -5.51 3.10
N ARG A 272 -4.82 -5.54 2.40
CA ARG A 272 -6.18 -5.73 2.93
C ARG A 272 -6.86 -7.01 2.42
N ILE A 273 -6.21 -7.75 1.54
CA ILE A 273 -6.74 -9.02 1.02
C ILE A 273 -6.24 -10.18 1.90
N VAL A 274 -7.16 -10.96 2.47
CA VAL A 274 -6.85 -11.98 3.50
C VAL A 274 -6.50 -13.37 2.95
N ASP A 275 -6.76 -13.63 1.67
CA ASP A 275 -6.55 -14.90 0.98
C ASP A 275 -5.56 -14.73 -0.18
N GLU A 276 -4.34 -14.34 0.15
CA GLU A 276 -3.31 -13.91 -0.81
C GLU A 276 -2.93 -14.98 -1.85
N VAL A 277 -3.15 -16.24 -1.50
CA VAL A 277 -3.00 -17.40 -2.40
C VAL A 277 -3.87 -17.27 -3.66
N ASN A 278 -4.96 -16.50 -3.59
CA ASN A 278 -5.91 -16.26 -4.67
C ASN A 278 -5.66 -14.94 -5.43
N PHE A 279 -4.53 -14.25 -5.18
CA PHE A 279 -4.21 -13.00 -5.91
C PHE A 279 -4.29 -13.17 -7.43
N ASN A 280 -3.94 -14.34 -7.96
CA ASN A 280 -4.01 -14.59 -9.40
C ASN A 280 -5.43 -14.42 -9.97
N ASP A 281 -6.46 -14.74 -9.20
CA ASP A 281 -7.86 -14.58 -9.61
C ASP A 281 -8.20 -13.09 -9.73
N ALA A 282 -7.84 -12.29 -8.72
CA ALA A 282 -8.00 -10.85 -8.76
C ALA A 282 -7.20 -10.20 -9.90
N LEU A 283 -5.95 -10.62 -10.09
CA LEU A 283 -5.06 -10.08 -11.11
C LEU A 283 -5.42 -10.52 -12.53
N SER A 284 -6.27 -11.53 -12.71
CA SER A 284 -6.70 -12.03 -14.03
C SER A 284 -7.39 -10.95 -14.88
N VAL A 285 -7.93 -9.90 -14.23
CA VAL A 285 -8.62 -8.78 -14.87
C VAL A 285 -7.67 -7.74 -15.46
N LEU A 286 -6.37 -7.85 -15.19
CA LEU A 286 -5.31 -7.01 -15.75
C LEU A 286 -4.63 -7.72 -16.93
N ASP A 287 -4.43 -6.98 -18.01
CA ASP A 287 -3.61 -7.45 -19.13
C ASP A 287 -2.12 -7.60 -18.72
N SER A 288 -1.35 -8.28 -19.57
CA SER A 288 0.07 -8.55 -19.28
C SER A 288 0.88 -7.27 -19.04
N THR A 289 0.58 -6.19 -19.77
CA THR A 289 1.24 -4.89 -19.63
C THR A 289 0.95 -4.26 -18.26
N SER A 290 -0.32 -4.25 -17.85
CA SER A 290 -0.72 -3.71 -16.55
C SER A 290 -0.23 -4.57 -15.40
N ARG A 291 -0.21 -5.90 -15.57
CA ARG A 291 0.39 -6.82 -14.59
C ARG A 291 1.88 -6.57 -14.41
N LYS A 292 2.64 -6.34 -15.49
CA LYS A 292 4.06 -5.95 -15.41
C LYS A 292 4.23 -4.62 -14.66
N LYS A 293 3.42 -3.60 -14.99
CA LYS A 293 3.42 -2.32 -14.26
C LYS A 293 3.06 -2.48 -12.78
N LEU A 294 2.14 -3.38 -12.43
CA LEU A 294 1.79 -3.63 -11.04
C LEU A 294 3.00 -4.20 -10.30
N ILE A 295 3.64 -5.22 -10.88
CA ILE A 295 4.85 -5.84 -10.33
C ILE A 295 5.96 -4.80 -10.14
N ASP A 296 6.17 -3.91 -11.11
CA ASP A 296 7.15 -2.82 -11.00
C ASP A 296 6.84 -1.89 -9.81
N ARG A 297 5.56 -1.57 -9.58
CA ARG A 297 5.13 -0.68 -8.50
C ARG A 297 5.22 -1.30 -7.11
N VAL A 298 4.69 -2.52 -6.94
CA VAL A 298 4.58 -3.14 -5.60
C VAL A 298 5.75 -4.05 -5.27
N GLY A 299 6.55 -4.44 -6.26
CA GLY A 299 7.60 -5.46 -6.13
C GLY A 299 7.05 -6.87 -6.32
N ILE A 300 7.81 -7.69 -7.06
CA ILE A 300 7.37 -9.04 -7.44
C ILE A 300 7.07 -9.93 -6.22
N VAL A 301 7.84 -9.78 -5.15
CA VAL A 301 7.70 -10.59 -3.93
C VAL A 301 6.34 -10.36 -3.26
N GLN A 302 5.77 -9.14 -3.38
CA GLN A 302 4.49 -8.81 -2.74
C GLN A 302 3.30 -9.52 -3.36
N VAL A 303 3.41 -9.94 -4.62
CA VAL A 303 2.37 -10.66 -5.36
C VAL A 303 2.78 -12.09 -5.74
N PHE A 304 3.94 -12.54 -5.26
CA PHE A 304 4.43 -13.89 -5.49
C PHE A 304 3.66 -14.90 -4.64
N ASN A 305 3.13 -15.95 -5.26
CA ASN A 305 2.49 -17.06 -4.56
C ASN A 305 3.48 -18.22 -4.38
N PRO A 306 4.07 -18.42 -3.19
CA PRO A 306 5.05 -19.49 -2.93
C PRO A 306 4.43 -20.90 -2.93
N ILE A 307 3.11 -21.03 -2.79
CA ILE A 307 2.41 -22.32 -2.86
C ILE A 307 2.22 -22.75 -4.32
N SER A 308 1.97 -21.78 -5.20
CA SER A 308 1.78 -21.98 -6.64
C SER A 308 2.70 -21.08 -7.47
N PRO A 309 4.03 -21.30 -7.45
CA PRO A 309 5.02 -20.51 -8.19
C PRO A 309 5.12 -20.91 -9.67
N CYS A 310 4.10 -21.57 -10.23
CA CYS A 310 4.10 -21.91 -11.65
C CYS A 310 3.96 -20.66 -12.50
N GLY A 311 4.77 -20.54 -13.56
CA GLY A 311 4.62 -19.42 -14.47
C GLY A 311 5.85 -19.12 -15.30
N LYS A 312 5.73 -18.08 -16.12
CA LYS A 312 6.85 -17.48 -16.85
C LYS A 312 7.36 -16.29 -16.06
N TYR A 313 8.68 -16.21 -15.93
CA TYR A 313 9.39 -15.18 -15.20
C TYR A 313 10.36 -14.47 -16.13
N GLU A 314 10.38 -13.14 -16.04
CA GLU A 314 11.39 -12.26 -16.64
C GLU A 314 11.87 -11.35 -15.52
N LEU A 315 13.02 -11.69 -14.94
CA LEU A 315 13.55 -11.10 -13.72
C LEU A 315 14.77 -10.23 -14.07
N ASN A 316 14.67 -8.94 -13.76
CA ASN A 316 15.81 -8.02 -13.79
C ASN A 316 16.67 -8.26 -12.55
N LEU A 317 17.82 -8.92 -12.75
CA LEU A 317 18.74 -9.25 -11.68
C LEU A 317 19.47 -8.03 -11.11
N ALA A 318 19.29 -6.82 -11.63
CA ALA A 318 19.75 -5.60 -10.94
C ALA A 318 18.91 -5.28 -9.68
N GLU A 319 17.65 -5.69 -9.66
CA GLU A 319 16.72 -5.46 -8.56
C GLU A 319 16.81 -6.61 -7.54
N HIS A 320 17.02 -6.28 -6.26
CA HIS A 320 17.23 -7.27 -5.20
C HIS A 320 16.04 -8.21 -5.01
N ASP A 321 14.82 -7.68 -5.01
CA ASP A 321 13.61 -8.48 -4.81
C ASP A 321 13.33 -9.45 -5.97
N GLN A 322 13.72 -9.08 -7.20
CA GLN A 322 13.65 -9.97 -8.36
C GLN A 322 14.73 -11.06 -8.31
N ARG A 323 15.96 -10.73 -7.90
CA ARG A 323 16.98 -11.74 -7.60
C ARG A 323 16.54 -12.70 -6.50
N TYR A 324 15.84 -12.18 -5.49
CA TYR A 324 15.32 -13.01 -4.40
C TYR A 324 14.26 -14.02 -4.91
N VAL A 325 13.39 -13.62 -5.84
CA VAL A 325 12.50 -14.58 -6.52
C VAL A 325 13.29 -15.61 -7.32
N ALA A 326 14.35 -15.21 -8.03
CA ALA A 326 15.22 -16.16 -8.74
C ALA A 326 15.84 -17.20 -7.79
N SER A 327 16.35 -16.75 -6.64
CA SER A 327 16.85 -17.61 -5.57
C SER A 327 15.78 -18.59 -5.08
N ILE A 328 14.55 -18.12 -4.81
CA ILE A 328 13.44 -19.00 -4.42
C ILE A 328 13.22 -20.10 -5.48
N LEU A 329 13.14 -19.75 -6.77
CA LEU A 329 12.91 -20.72 -7.83
C LEU A 329 14.05 -21.76 -7.91
N LEU A 330 15.31 -21.35 -7.72
CA LEU A 330 16.46 -22.25 -7.67
C LEU A 330 16.39 -23.18 -6.45
N GLN A 331 16.06 -22.66 -5.27
CA GLN A 331 15.92 -23.47 -4.05
C GLN A 331 14.85 -24.54 -4.23
N LEU A 332 13.71 -24.18 -4.85
CA LEU A 332 12.64 -25.13 -5.14
C LEU A 332 13.07 -26.21 -6.15
N ALA A 333 13.85 -25.84 -7.16
CA ALA A 333 14.37 -26.79 -8.14
C ALA A 333 15.40 -27.76 -7.52
N HIS A 334 16.33 -27.25 -6.71
CA HIS A 334 17.29 -28.09 -5.96
C HIS A 334 16.59 -29.07 -4.99
N ALA A 335 15.50 -28.63 -4.36
CA ALA A 335 14.69 -29.46 -3.48
C ALA A 335 13.74 -30.42 -4.22
N GLN A 336 13.78 -30.47 -5.56
CA GLN A 336 12.91 -31.30 -6.39
C GLN A 336 11.40 -31.01 -6.20
N GLU A 337 11.06 -29.79 -5.76
CA GLU A 337 9.67 -29.33 -5.63
C GLU A 337 9.16 -28.63 -6.90
N GLY A 338 10.03 -28.47 -7.89
CA GLY A 338 9.71 -28.00 -9.23
C GLY A 338 10.90 -28.08 -10.16
N SER A 339 10.74 -27.59 -11.38
CA SER A 339 11.79 -27.54 -12.39
C SER A 339 11.78 -26.19 -13.11
N LEU A 340 12.98 -25.73 -13.45
CA LEU A 340 13.22 -24.59 -14.34
C LEU A 340 13.31 -25.10 -15.77
N MET A 341 12.60 -24.44 -16.69
CA MET A 341 12.58 -24.72 -18.12
C MET A 341 12.72 -23.41 -18.90
N GLU A 342 13.00 -23.48 -20.20
CA GLU A 342 13.09 -22.29 -21.08
C GLU A 342 14.02 -21.22 -20.47
N ILE A 343 15.20 -21.63 -19.98
CA ILE A 343 16.11 -20.80 -19.20
C ILE A 343 17.01 -19.97 -20.12
N ALA A 344 17.01 -18.65 -19.95
CA ALA A 344 17.93 -17.76 -20.63
C ALA A 344 18.41 -16.61 -19.72
N LEU A 345 19.67 -16.20 -19.90
CA LEU A 345 20.25 -15.00 -19.29
C LEU A 345 20.69 -14.05 -20.40
N ASP A 346 20.17 -12.82 -20.40
CA ASP A 346 20.42 -11.82 -21.44
C ASP A 346 20.18 -12.35 -22.87
N GLY A 347 19.15 -13.19 -23.01
CA GLY A 347 18.75 -13.80 -24.29
C GLY A 347 19.61 -14.99 -24.72
N LYS A 348 20.57 -15.43 -23.90
CA LYS A 348 21.38 -16.62 -24.16
C LYS A 348 20.92 -17.78 -23.30
N ASP A 349 20.77 -18.95 -23.89
CA ASP A 349 20.43 -20.15 -23.14
C ASP A 349 21.52 -20.48 -22.12
N VAL A 350 21.10 -20.85 -20.91
CA VAL A 350 22.00 -21.25 -19.83
C VAL A 350 21.66 -22.69 -19.42
N PRO A 351 22.21 -23.70 -20.12
CA PRO A 351 22.03 -25.09 -19.71
C PRO A 351 22.64 -25.31 -18.33
N ASP A 352 22.09 -26.27 -17.58
CA ASP A 352 22.60 -26.68 -16.26
C ASP A 352 22.68 -25.54 -15.22
N ILE A 353 21.70 -24.63 -15.23
CA ILE A 353 21.63 -23.48 -14.32
C ILE A 353 21.79 -23.85 -12.84
N LEU A 354 21.33 -25.04 -12.43
CA LEU A 354 21.45 -25.50 -11.03
C LEU A 354 22.90 -25.79 -10.64
N ALA A 355 23.73 -26.23 -11.58
CA ALA A 355 25.16 -26.43 -11.33
C ALA A 355 25.92 -25.10 -11.36
N ILE A 356 25.51 -24.17 -12.24
CA ILE A 356 26.15 -22.85 -12.37
C ILE A 356 25.79 -21.95 -11.19
N TRP A 357 24.52 -21.98 -10.77
CA TRP A 357 23.99 -21.23 -9.63
C TRP A 357 23.68 -22.18 -8.47
N ALA A 358 24.75 -22.79 -7.93
CA ALA A 358 24.66 -23.76 -6.83
C ALA A 358 24.24 -23.11 -5.50
N SER A 359 24.47 -21.81 -5.35
CA SER A 359 24.07 -21.02 -4.19
C SER A 359 23.54 -19.63 -4.59
N ASP A 360 22.91 -18.95 -3.63
CA ASP A 360 22.41 -17.58 -3.84
C ASP A 360 23.52 -16.58 -4.21
N ALA A 361 24.77 -16.85 -3.81
CA ALA A 361 25.92 -16.01 -4.12
C ALA A 361 26.36 -16.09 -5.59
N ASP A 362 25.97 -17.16 -6.28
CA ASP A 362 26.33 -17.40 -7.68
C ASP A 362 25.36 -16.72 -8.65
N ILE A 363 24.22 -16.23 -8.15
CA ILE A 363 23.23 -15.49 -8.94
C ILE A 363 23.83 -14.12 -9.31
N PRO A 364 23.88 -13.75 -10.61
CA PRO A 364 24.40 -12.46 -11.04
C PRO A 364 23.63 -11.28 -10.42
N VAL A 365 24.33 -10.17 -10.25
CA VAL A 365 23.76 -8.91 -9.73
C VAL A 365 23.23 -7.97 -10.82
N VAL A 366 23.31 -8.40 -12.08
CA VAL A 366 22.87 -7.67 -13.27
C VAL A 366 22.39 -8.66 -14.34
N GLY A 367 21.67 -8.15 -15.33
CA GLY A 367 21.16 -8.94 -16.45
C GLY A 367 19.69 -9.34 -16.29
N THR A 368 19.11 -9.88 -17.35
CA THR A 368 17.72 -10.33 -17.39
C THR A 368 17.65 -11.85 -17.41
N PHE A 369 17.17 -12.45 -16.32
CA PHE A 369 16.95 -13.88 -16.21
C PHE A 369 15.52 -14.22 -16.62
N LYS A 370 15.38 -15.08 -17.63
CA LYS A 370 14.10 -15.62 -18.10
C LYS A 370 14.03 -17.10 -17.81
N CYS A 371 12.90 -17.54 -17.29
CA CYS A 371 12.62 -18.97 -17.12
C CYS A 371 11.12 -19.23 -17.06
N LYS A 372 10.73 -20.46 -17.33
CA LYS A 372 9.43 -21.03 -16.98
C LYS A 372 9.61 -21.98 -15.81
N PHE A 373 8.88 -21.77 -14.73
CA PHE A 373 8.89 -22.66 -13.58
C PHE A 373 7.65 -23.54 -13.55
N MET A 374 7.84 -24.83 -13.26
CA MET A 374 6.78 -25.82 -13.13
C MET A 374 6.93 -26.57 -11.81
N THR A 375 5.90 -26.55 -10.96
CA THR A 375 5.90 -27.32 -9.70
C THR A 375 5.64 -28.80 -9.96
N THR A 376 6.26 -29.69 -9.18
CA THR A 376 6.03 -31.14 -9.27
C THR A 376 4.62 -31.54 -8.81
N ASN A 377 4.12 -30.90 -7.75
CA ASN A 377 2.77 -31.14 -7.21
C ASN A 377 2.00 -29.82 -7.04
N ARG A 378 0.79 -29.73 -7.61
CA ARG A 378 -0.08 -28.56 -7.43
C ARG A 378 -0.68 -28.59 -6.02
N CYS A 379 -0.57 -27.48 -5.32
CA CYS A 379 -1.19 -27.26 -4.03
C CYS A 379 -2.00 -25.96 -4.07
N HIS A 380 -3.12 -25.96 -3.35
CA HIS A 380 -4.01 -24.81 -3.20
C HIS A 380 -3.97 -24.24 -1.77
N SER A 381 -3.40 -24.98 -0.82
CA SER A 381 -3.24 -24.56 0.57
C SER A 381 -1.91 -25.04 1.14
N ILE A 382 -1.36 -24.27 2.08
CA ILE A 382 -0.12 -24.59 2.79
C ILE A 382 -0.23 -25.90 3.56
N VAL A 383 -1.43 -26.26 4.03
CA VAL A 383 -1.70 -27.51 4.77
C VAL A 383 -1.47 -28.76 3.91
N GLN A 384 -1.53 -28.64 2.59
CA GLN A 384 -1.26 -29.74 1.66
C GLN A 384 0.25 -30.00 1.45
N LEU A 385 1.11 -29.08 1.92
CA LEU A 385 2.56 -29.24 1.83
C LEU A 385 3.08 -30.00 3.05
N GLN A 386 3.99 -30.95 2.79
CA GLN A 386 4.73 -31.69 3.80
C GLN A 386 5.51 -30.73 4.72
N ASP A 387 5.74 -31.10 5.98
CA ASP A 387 6.39 -30.22 6.95
C ASP A 387 7.84 -29.86 6.59
N ASN A 388 8.55 -30.76 5.92
CA ASN A 388 9.92 -30.53 5.43
C ASN A 388 9.99 -29.80 4.08
N SER A 389 8.84 -29.40 3.50
CA SER A 389 8.80 -28.72 2.21
C SER A 389 9.45 -27.33 2.28
N ILE A 390 10.34 -27.05 1.33
CA ILE A 390 10.91 -25.73 1.10
C ILE A 390 9.81 -24.74 0.69
N ARG A 391 8.80 -25.14 -0.11
CA ARG A 391 7.65 -24.26 -0.39
C ARG A 391 6.92 -23.87 0.88
N ARG A 392 6.73 -24.80 1.83
CA ARG A 392 6.07 -24.52 3.11
C ARG A 392 6.87 -23.50 3.92
N ARG A 393 8.18 -23.70 4.05
CA ARG A 393 9.10 -22.78 4.74
C ARG A 393 9.10 -21.37 4.11
N ILE A 394 9.18 -21.28 2.78
CA ILE A 394 9.15 -20.00 2.06
C ILE A 394 7.78 -19.33 2.23
N SER A 395 6.69 -20.09 2.18
CA SER A 395 5.34 -19.57 2.41
C SER A 395 5.18 -18.97 3.80
N ALA A 396 5.69 -19.64 4.83
CA ALA A 396 5.66 -19.14 6.21
C ALA A 396 6.43 -17.81 6.39
N ALA A 397 7.48 -17.57 5.60
CA ALA A 397 8.25 -16.33 5.66
C ALA A 397 7.65 -15.20 4.79
N LEU A 398 7.16 -15.52 3.59
CA LEU A 398 6.65 -14.52 2.63
C LEU A 398 5.19 -14.12 2.87
N LEU A 399 4.39 -15.07 3.35
CA LEU A 399 2.99 -14.89 3.70
C LEU A 399 2.81 -14.86 5.22
N PHE A 400 3.87 -14.50 5.95
CA PHE A 400 3.86 -14.40 7.40
C PHE A 400 2.69 -13.51 7.86
N LYS A 401 1.81 -14.06 8.68
CA LYS A 401 0.72 -13.30 9.29
C LYS A 401 1.07 -12.99 10.75
N PRO A 402 1.01 -11.72 11.20
CA PRO A 402 1.19 -11.43 12.61
C PRO A 402 0.11 -12.13 13.45
N ASN A 403 0.40 -12.45 14.70
CA ASN A 403 -0.48 -13.19 15.62
C ASN A 403 -0.76 -14.65 15.19
N GLU A 404 -0.02 -15.20 14.22
CA GLU A 404 -0.23 -16.56 13.70
C GLU A 404 0.14 -17.67 14.68
N LEU A 405 0.93 -17.38 15.73
CA LEU A 405 1.10 -18.19 16.95
C LEU A 405 2.05 -17.43 17.88
N GLY A 406 1.60 -17.16 19.10
CA GLY A 406 2.51 -16.88 20.20
C GLY A 406 3.29 -18.16 20.53
N ASN A 407 4.60 -18.01 20.70
CA ASN A 407 5.33 -18.75 21.72
C ASN A 407 5.69 -17.77 22.83
#